data_AF-A0A1R1XFZ6-F1
#
_entry.id   AF-A0A1R1XFZ6-F1
#
_cell.length_a   1.000
_cell.length_b   1.000
_cell.length_c   1.000
_cell.angle_alpha   90.00
_cell.angle_beta   90.00
_cell.angle_gamma   90.00
#
_symmetry.space_group_name_H-M   'P 1'
#
loop_
_entity.id
_entity.type
_entity.pdbx_description
1 polymer ?
#
loop_
_entity_poly.entity_id
_entity_poly.type
_entity_poly.pdbx_seq_one_letter_code
_entity_poly.pdbx_strand_id
1 'polypeptide(L)'
;MYYDPKIAVRTGDDISERSEYHCGVRQGCPASPILFELYINEILSDVLGVEVPGLPNRIPGLLFADDAVVLADSAENLQTSLDAISAWSDALEMVVNASKCAIMAINCDDAVEMTLKRQTIRTADN
;
A
#
# COMPACT_ATOMS: atom_id res chain seq x y z
N MET A 1 -11.45 -19.19 -7.19
CA MET A 1 -11.17 -17.90 -7.84
C MET A 1 -9.98 -18.14 -8.77
N TYR A 2 -10.16 -17.98 -10.09
CA TYR A 2 -9.28 -18.46 -11.20
C TYR A 2 -8.82 -19.93 -11.10
N TYR A 3 -9.37 -20.80 -11.96
CA TYR A 3 -8.94 -22.21 -12.04
C TYR A 3 -7.85 -22.37 -13.09
N ASP A 4 -6.71 -22.96 -12.71
CA ASP A 4 -5.53 -23.18 -13.57
C ASP A 4 -5.13 -21.93 -14.42
N PRO A 5 -4.90 -20.76 -13.79
CA PRO A 5 -4.58 -19.54 -14.52
C PRO A 5 -3.22 -19.64 -15.23
N LYS A 6 -3.18 -19.19 -16.49
CA LYS A 6 -1.98 -19.13 -17.32
C LYS A 6 -1.81 -17.74 -17.92
N ILE A 7 -0.56 -17.31 -18.08
CA ILE A 7 -0.19 -16.02 -18.64
C ILE A 7 0.72 -16.21 -19.87
N ALA A 8 0.61 -15.29 -20.84
CA ALA A 8 1.51 -15.16 -21.98
C ALA A 8 1.66 -13.68 -22.31
N VAL A 9 2.81 -13.30 -22.86
CA VAL A 9 3.14 -11.92 -23.25
C VAL A 9 3.08 -11.82 -24.77
N ARG A 10 2.43 -10.76 -25.27
CA ARG A 10 2.42 -10.45 -26.70
C ARG A 10 3.38 -9.29 -26.99
N THR A 11 4.22 -9.45 -28.00
CA THR A 11 5.18 -8.42 -28.46
C THR A 11 5.03 -8.28 -29.97
N GLY A 12 4.36 -7.22 -30.43
CA GLY A 12 4.00 -7.07 -31.84
C GLY A 12 3.00 -8.16 -32.27
N ASP A 13 3.42 -9.00 -33.21
CA ASP A 13 2.66 -10.14 -33.72
C ASP A 13 3.03 -11.47 -33.05
N ASP A 14 4.09 -11.49 -32.23
CA ASP A 14 4.55 -12.69 -31.52
C ASP A 14 3.87 -12.84 -30.15
N ILE A 15 3.62 -14.09 -29.75
CA ILE A 15 3.07 -14.45 -28.43
C ILE A 15 4.02 -15.47 -27.79
N SER A 16 4.39 -15.23 -26.53
CA SER A 16 5.23 -16.15 -25.75
C SER A 16 4.54 -17.50 -25.50
N GLU A 17 5.32 -18.50 -25.10
CA GLU A 17 4.75 -19.70 -24.49
C GLU A 17 3.94 -19.34 -23.23
N ARG A 18 2.95 -20.19 -22.90
CA ARG A 18 2.12 -20.00 -21.71
C ARG A 18 2.88 -20.46 -20.47
N SER A 19 2.84 -19.66 -19.42
CA SER A 19 3.40 -20.00 -18.11
C SER A 19 2.31 -20.02 -17.05
N GLU A 20 2.51 -20.80 -15.99
CA GLU A 20 1.61 -20.84 -14.84
C GLU A 20 1.67 -19.52 -14.05
N TYR A 21 0.55 -19.17 -13.42
CA TYR A 21 0.41 -17.96 -12.63
C TYR A 21 -0.10 -18.31 -11.22
N HIS A 22 0.75 -18.27 -10.21
CA HIS A 22 0.41 -18.81 -8.89
C HIS A 22 -0.27 -17.82 -7.94
N CYS A 23 0.02 -16.52 -8.07
CA CYS A 23 -0.43 -15.51 -7.11
C CYS A 23 -0.82 -14.20 -7.81
N GLY A 24 -1.91 -13.60 -7.33
CA GLY A 24 -2.42 -12.29 -7.71
C GLY A 24 -3.73 -12.35 -8.50
N VAL A 25 -4.13 -11.20 -9.05
CA VAL A 25 -5.36 -11.03 -9.84
C VAL A 25 -5.08 -10.83 -11.33
N ARG A 26 -6.02 -11.18 -12.21
CA ARG A 26 -5.83 -11.07 -13.67
C ARG A 26 -5.93 -9.60 -14.13
N GLN A 27 -4.83 -9.04 -14.63
CA GLN A 27 -4.87 -7.70 -15.24
C GLN A 27 -5.88 -7.64 -16.41
N GLY A 28 -6.68 -6.57 -16.44
CA GLY A 28 -7.76 -6.38 -17.41
C GLY A 28 -9.04 -7.17 -17.13
N CYS A 29 -9.11 -7.97 -16.05
CA CYS A 29 -10.35 -8.61 -15.63
C CYS A 29 -11.21 -7.59 -14.84
N PRO A 30 -12.50 -7.41 -15.18
CA PRO A 30 -13.38 -6.46 -14.48
C PRO A 30 -13.55 -6.72 -12.98
N ALA A 31 -13.37 -7.96 -12.53
CA ALA A 31 -13.50 -8.33 -11.11
C ALA A 31 -12.19 -8.18 -10.33
N SER A 32 -11.04 -8.07 -10.98
CA SER A 32 -9.75 -8.00 -10.29
C SER A 32 -9.58 -6.79 -9.37
N PRO A 33 -10.06 -5.57 -9.70
CA PRO A 33 -9.97 -4.43 -8.80
C PRO A 33 -10.65 -4.66 -7.45
N ILE A 34 -11.91 -5.13 -7.44
CA ILE A 34 -12.64 -5.37 -6.18
C ILE A 34 -12.02 -6.49 -5.36
N LEU A 35 -11.45 -7.51 -6.01
CA LEU A 35 -10.75 -8.59 -5.32
C LEU A 35 -9.47 -8.11 -4.64
N PHE A 36 -8.74 -7.22 -5.29
CA PHE A 36 -7.56 -6.59 -4.70
C PHE A 36 -7.94 -5.69 -3.52
N GLU A 37 -8.98 -4.86 -3.70
CA GLU A 37 -9.48 -3.97 -2.65
C GLU A 37 -9.95 -4.74 -1.40
N LEU A 38 -10.69 -5.84 -1.58
CA LEU A 38 -11.08 -6.71 -0.46
C LEU A 38 -9.88 -7.32 0.26
N TYR A 39 -8.83 -7.67 -0.48
CA TYR A 39 -7.62 -8.26 0.10
C TYR A 39 -6.83 -7.22 0.93
N ILE A 40 -6.76 -5.96 0.49
CA ILE A 40 -6.04 -4.90 1.22
C ILE A 40 -6.89 -4.17 2.27
N ASN A 41 -8.18 -4.48 2.39
CA ASN A 41 -9.15 -3.72 3.19
C ASN A 41 -8.74 -3.52 4.66
N GLU A 42 -7.93 -4.42 5.22
CA GLU A 42 -7.48 -4.37 6.61
C GLU A 42 -6.08 -3.75 6.81
N ILE A 43 -5.41 -3.26 5.76
CA ILE A 43 -4.05 -2.71 5.85
C ILE A 43 -3.93 -1.53 6.82
N LEU A 44 -5.03 -0.80 7.06
CA LEU A 44 -5.08 0.35 7.95
C LEU A 44 -5.76 0.06 9.31
N SER A 45 -6.11 -1.20 9.61
CA SER A 45 -6.91 -1.54 10.81
C SER A 45 -6.22 -1.18 12.13
N ASP A 46 -4.88 -1.22 12.17
CA ASP A 46 -4.08 -0.92 13.36
C ASP A 46 -3.42 0.47 13.30
N VAL A 47 -3.88 1.34 12.40
CA VAL A 47 -3.38 2.72 12.25
C VAL A 47 -4.25 3.67 13.05
N LEU A 48 -3.64 4.49 13.92
CA LEU A 48 -4.35 5.41 14.81
C LEU A 48 -5.03 6.58 14.06
N GLY A 49 -4.40 7.06 12.98
CA GLY A 49 -4.93 8.14 12.14
C GLY A 49 -4.83 9.55 12.72
N VAL A 50 -5.72 10.42 12.24
CA VAL A 50 -5.85 11.83 12.65
C VAL A 50 -7.30 12.17 12.99
N GLU A 51 -7.51 13.18 13.83
CA GLU A 51 -8.85 13.74 14.06
C GLU A 51 -9.21 14.74 12.96
N VAL A 52 -10.41 14.59 12.40
CA VAL A 52 -10.93 15.51 11.37
C VAL A 52 -12.19 16.19 11.91
N PRO A 53 -12.21 17.54 12.02
CA PRO A 53 -13.38 18.26 12.50
C PRO A 53 -14.64 17.88 11.73
N GLY A 54 -15.69 17.49 12.47
CA GLY A 54 -16.98 17.09 11.91
C GLY A 54 -17.12 15.60 11.58
N LEU A 55 -16.06 14.80 11.72
CA LEU A 55 -16.13 13.34 11.62
C LEU A 55 -16.11 12.70 13.02
N PRO A 56 -16.91 11.65 13.26
CA PRO A 56 -17.01 11.02 14.59
C PRO A 56 -15.83 10.12 14.93
N ASN A 57 -15.07 9.68 13.92
CA ASN A 57 -13.96 8.74 14.05
C ASN A 57 -12.68 9.35 13.50
N ARG A 58 -11.54 8.89 14.01
CA ARG A 58 -10.22 9.19 13.46
C ARG A 58 -10.09 8.60 12.06
N ILE A 59 -9.36 9.28 11.19
CA ILE A 59 -9.14 8.87 9.80
C ILE A 59 -7.71 8.32 9.69
N PRO A 60 -7.53 7.00 9.49
CA PRO A 60 -6.21 6.38 9.43
C PRO A 60 -5.44 6.76 8.16
N GLY A 61 -6.16 7.00 7.08
CA GLY A 61 -5.56 7.14 5.76
C GLY A 61 -6.56 7.06 4.63
N LEU A 62 -6.04 6.98 3.41
CA LEU A 62 -6.79 6.83 2.17
C LEU A 62 -6.18 5.66 1.39
N LEU A 63 -7.03 4.87 0.72
CA LEU A 63 -6.61 3.79 -0.16
C LEU A 63 -7.21 4.02 -1.54
N PHE A 64 -6.40 3.88 -2.57
CA PHE A 64 -6.85 3.92 -3.96
C PHE A 64 -6.00 2.98 -4.81
N ALA A 65 -6.60 1.87 -5.25
CA ALA A 65 -5.85 0.81 -5.92
C ALA A 65 -4.60 0.42 -5.09
N ASP A 66 -3.41 0.43 -5.70
CA ASP A 66 -2.14 0.13 -5.04
C ASP A 66 -1.53 1.33 -4.27
N ASP A 67 -2.11 2.52 -4.37
CA ASP A 67 -1.66 3.70 -3.64
C ASP A 67 -2.36 3.83 -2.27
N ALA A 68 -1.59 4.15 -1.24
CA ALA A 68 -2.06 4.40 0.11
C ALA A 68 -1.48 5.70 0.67
N VAL A 69 -2.30 6.44 1.41
CA VAL A 69 -1.89 7.58 2.24
C VAL A 69 -2.14 7.20 3.68
N VAL A 70 -1.14 7.39 4.54
CA VAL A 70 -1.24 7.17 5.99
C VAL A 70 -1.17 8.53 6.66
N LEU A 71 -2.11 8.80 7.57
CA LEU A 71 -2.19 10.08 8.27
C LEU A 71 -1.84 9.88 9.75
N ALA A 72 -1.07 10.80 10.31
CA ALA A 72 -0.72 10.80 11.73
C ALA A 72 -0.47 12.24 12.23
N ASP A 73 -0.82 12.49 13.49
CA ASP A 73 -0.67 13.81 14.13
C ASP A 73 0.74 14.09 14.66
N SER A 74 1.64 13.10 14.59
CA SER A 74 3.03 13.22 15.04
C SER A 74 3.94 12.26 14.29
N ALA A 75 5.25 12.57 14.27
CA ALA A 75 6.26 11.70 13.69
C ALA A 75 6.31 10.31 14.37
N GLU A 76 6.14 10.27 15.70
CA GLU A 76 6.10 9.03 16.49
C GLU A 76 4.90 8.14 16.12
N ASN A 77 3.71 8.75 15.99
CA ASN A 77 2.51 8.04 15.55
C ASN A 77 2.62 7.58 14.10
N LEU A 78 3.29 8.36 13.24
CA LEU A 78 3.55 7.96 11.86
C LEU A 78 4.45 6.73 11.82
N GLN A 79 5.57 6.72 12.54
CA GLN A 79 6.46 5.55 12.59
C GLN A 79 5.73 4.31 13.13
N THR A 80 4.93 4.46 14.20
CA THR A 80 4.11 3.35 14.73
C THR A 80 3.14 2.80 13.67
N SER A 81 2.55 3.68 12.87
CA SER A 81 1.65 3.28 11.78
C SER A 81 2.39 2.55 10.65
N LEU A 82 3.60 3.01 10.29
CA LEU A 82 4.45 2.36 9.29
C LEU A 82 4.92 0.97 9.76
N ASP A 83 5.17 0.79 11.06
CA ASP A 83 5.54 -0.49 11.66
C ASP A 83 4.36 -1.47 11.62
N ALA A 84 3.15 -1.01 11.94
CA ALA A 84 1.92 -1.81 11.84
C ALA A 84 1.66 -2.27 10.40
N ILE A 85 1.78 -1.36 9.41
CA ILE A 85 1.64 -1.69 7.98
C ILE A 85 2.75 -2.67 7.55
N SER A 86 3.97 -2.49 8.03
CA SER A 86 5.07 -3.42 7.75
C SER A 86 4.74 -4.83 8.24
N ALA A 87 4.25 -4.96 9.48
CA ALA A 87 3.86 -6.23 10.07
C ALA A 87 2.68 -6.89 9.33
N TRP A 88 1.63 -6.13 9.02
CA TRP A 88 0.48 -6.61 8.25
C TRP A 88 0.91 -7.10 6.85
N SER A 89 1.76 -6.31 6.17
CA SER A 89 2.24 -6.67 4.84
C SER A 89 3.12 -7.92 4.83
N ASP A 90 3.95 -8.11 5.86
CA ASP A 90 4.72 -9.35 6.05
C ASP A 90 3.80 -10.55 6.30
N ALA A 91 2.77 -10.39 7.14
CA ALA A 91 1.85 -11.47 7.49
C ALA A 91 0.99 -11.95 6.30
N LEU A 92 0.67 -11.06 5.36
CA LEU A 92 -0.14 -11.39 4.19
C LEU A 92 0.67 -11.62 2.91
N GLU A 93 2.00 -11.56 2.98
CA GLU A 93 2.90 -11.70 1.81
C GLU A 93 2.72 -10.57 0.76
N MET A 94 2.39 -9.36 1.22
CA MET A 94 2.30 -8.16 0.38
C MET A 94 3.62 -7.38 0.43
N VAL A 95 4.13 -7.01 -0.75
CA VAL A 95 5.40 -6.28 -0.87
C VAL A 95 5.11 -4.79 -1.02
N VAL A 96 5.44 -4.01 0.01
CA VAL A 96 5.39 -2.54 -0.04
C VAL A 96 6.66 -1.99 -0.68
N ASN A 97 6.51 -1.12 -1.68
CA ASN A 97 7.63 -0.49 -2.36
C ASN A 97 8.06 0.80 -1.65
N ALA A 98 8.86 0.66 -0.59
CA ALA A 98 9.34 1.79 0.21
C ALA A 98 10.09 2.85 -0.62
N SER A 99 10.79 2.46 -1.69
CA SER A 99 11.50 3.39 -2.59
C SER A 99 10.58 4.35 -3.36
N LYS A 100 9.30 3.98 -3.51
CA LYS A 100 8.27 4.83 -4.11
C LYS A 100 7.48 5.65 -3.09
N CYS A 101 7.61 5.33 -1.80
CA CYS A 101 6.96 6.08 -0.72
C CYS A 101 7.69 7.41 -0.46
N ALA A 102 6.98 8.36 0.13
CA ALA A 102 7.53 9.62 0.59
C ALA A 102 6.74 10.10 1.81
N ILE A 103 7.40 10.89 2.67
CA ILE A 103 6.78 11.55 3.82
C ILE A 103 6.59 13.03 3.49
N MET A 104 5.41 13.54 3.79
CA MET A 104 5.07 14.95 3.65
C MET A 104 4.73 15.52 5.02
N ALA A 105 5.53 16.47 5.50
CA ALA A 105 5.29 17.18 6.74
C ALA A 105 4.46 18.44 6.45
N ILE A 106 3.33 18.60 7.16
CA ILE A 106 2.45 19.76 7.04
C ILE A 106 2.48 20.51 8.37
N ASN A 107 2.86 21.79 8.34
CA ASN A 107 2.98 22.63 9.54
C ASN A 107 3.88 22.04 10.64
N CYS A 108 4.95 21.35 10.23
CA CYS A 108 5.90 20.66 11.09
C CYS A 108 7.31 20.87 10.53
N ASP A 109 8.26 21.26 11.38
CA ASP A 109 9.67 21.47 11.02
C ASP A 109 10.56 20.26 11.35
N ASP A 110 9.99 19.20 11.94
CA ASP A 110 10.75 18.05 12.41
C ASP A 110 11.05 17.10 11.25
N ALA A 111 12.24 17.26 10.68
CA ALA A 111 12.84 16.27 9.81
C ALA A 111 13.24 15.04 10.66
N VAL A 112 12.33 14.07 10.75
CA VAL A 112 12.59 12.78 11.39
C VAL A 112 12.85 11.74 10.31
N GLU A 113 13.98 11.04 10.42
CA GLU A 113 14.23 9.87 9.60
C GLU A 113 13.26 8.76 10.00
N MET A 114 12.46 8.30 9.05
CA MET A 114 11.48 7.24 9.26
C MET A 114 11.79 6.06 8.37
N THR A 115 11.32 4.89 8.81
CA THR A 115 11.56 3.63 8.10
C THR A 115 10.26 2.90 7.79
N LEU A 116 10.22 2.25 6.63
CA LEU A 116 9.16 1.35 6.20
C LEU A 116 9.80 0.13 5.56
N LYS A 117 9.38 -1.08 5.97
CA LYS A 117 10.03 -2.33 5.55
C LYS A 117 11.56 -2.32 5.73
N ARG A 118 12.04 -1.70 6.83
CA ARG A 118 13.48 -1.52 7.16
C ARG A 118 14.26 -0.68 6.14
N GLN A 119 13.59 0.13 5.34
CA GLN A 119 14.22 1.08 4.42
C GLN A 119 13.87 2.50 4.87
N THR A 120 14.86 3.40 4.86
CA THR A 120 14.62 4.82 5.09
C THR A 120 13.76 5.39 3.96
N ILE A 121 12.70 6.10 4.32
CA ILE A 121 11.82 6.77 3.35
C ILE A 121 12.30 8.21 3.18
N ARG A 122 12.26 8.69 1.94
CA ARG A 122 12.55 10.11 1.64
C ARG A 122 11.46 11.02 2.17
N THR A 123 11.86 12.19 2.64
CA THR A 123 10.94 13.31 2.85
C THR A 123 10.74 14.02 1.50
N ALA A 124 9.50 14.37 1.16
CA ALA A 124 9.21 15.19 0.00
C ALA A 124 9.58 16.65 0.29
N ASP A 125 10.20 17.31 -0.69
CA ASP A 125 10.48 18.74 -0.62
C ASP A 125 9.15 19.52 -0.74
N ASN A 126 8.92 20.48 0.16
CA ASN A 126 7.76 21.38 0.14
C ASN A 126 7.90 22.48 -0.92
#